data_AF-G0UIV1-F1
#
_entry.id   AF-G0UIV1-F1
#
_cell.length_a   1.000
_cell.length_b   1.000
_cell.length_c   1.000
_cell.angle_alpha   90.00
_cell.angle_beta   90.00
_cell.angle_gamma   90.00
#
_symmetry.space_group_name_H-M   'P 1'
#
loop_
_entity.id
_entity.type
_entity.pdbx_description
1 polymer ?
#
loop_
_entity_poly.entity_id
_entity_poly.type
_entity_poly.pdbx_seq_one_letter_code
_entity_poly.pdbx_strand_id
1 'polypeptide(L)'
;MSDVVLEGYHVASGNEHPHVIHVYGGSVGMSRLIAERTVDQLLKNSETFTAEEVKRFHPCRTRYLALVGGNTSLCAETDVNVASTPQERIRSFVREKYAVRLVDVVARRTRVAYSSPAEAISSLPVLAEVMRAELGWSPERVKAELDLARSFICGITTFA
;
A
#
# COMPACT_ATOMS: atom_id res chain seq x y z
N MET A 1 -12.47 -22.00 -18.53
CA MET A 1 -13.47 -21.15 -17.82
C MET A 1 -13.96 -21.77 -16.51
N SER A 2 -13.95 -23.09 -16.36
CA SER A 2 -14.31 -23.79 -15.11
C SER A 2 -13.44 -23.40 -13.91
N ASP A 3 -12.13 -23.22 -14.09
CA ASP A 3 -11.20 -22.96 -12.97
C ASP A 3 -11.37 -21.58 -12.33
N VAL A 4 -11.83 -20.58 -13.10
CA VAL A 4 -12.06 -19.19 -12.63
C VAL A 4 -13.14 -19.14 -11.55
N VAL A 5 -14.20 -19.93 -11.74
CA VAL A 5 -15.37 -19.96 -10.84
C VAL A 5 -15.04 -20.72 -9.56
N LEU A 6 -14.10 -21.67 -9.61
CA LEU A 6 -13.71 -22.52 -8.49
C LEU A 6 -12.64 -21.87 -7.59
N GLU A 7 -11.66 -21.17 -8.14
CA GLU A 7 -10.54 -20.63 -7.36
C GLU A 7 -10.73 -19.16 -6.92
N GLY A 8 -11.69 -18.44 -7.51
CA GLY A 8 -11.99 -17.04 -7.16
C GLY A 8 -10.99 -16.01 -7.68
N TYR A 9 -9.99 -16.44 -8.47
CA TYR A 9 -9.10 -15.58 -9.24
C TYR A 9 -8.62 -16.30 -10.49
N HIS A 10 -8.10 -15.54 -11.45
CA HIS A 10 -7.54 -16.08 -12.69
C HIS A 10 -6.30 -15.29 -13.10
N VAL A 11 -5.25 -16.01 -13.49
CA VAL A 11 -4.01 -15.44 -14.01
C VAL A 11 -3.83 -15.94 -15.43
N ALA A 12 -3.74 -15.02 -16.39
CA ALA A 12 -3.57 -15.35 -17.81
C ALA A 12 -2.35 -14.65 -18.40
N SER A 13 -1.59 -15.36 -19.22
CA SER A 13 -0.61 -14.77 -20.15
C SER A 13 -1.33 -14.37 -21.43
N GLY A 14 -1.07 -13.16 -21.94
CA GLY A 14 -1.67 -12.70 -23.18
C GLY A 14 -0.99 -13.32 -24.40
N ASN A 15 -1.74 -14.04 -25.25
CA ASN A 15 -1.18 -14.56 -26.52
C ASN A 15 -0.76 -13.43 -27.48
N GLU A 16 -1.49 -12.31 -27.49
CA GLU A 16 -1.18 -11.13 -28.29
C GLU A 16 -0.10 -10.24 -27.66
N HIS A 17 0.08 -10.37 -26.34
CA HIS A 17 1.00 -9.57 -25.54
C HIS A 17 1.83 -10.49 -24.63
N PRO A 18 2.87 -11.14 -25.19
CA PRO A 18 3.58 -12.24 -24.53
C PRO A 18 4.41 -11.80 -23.31
N HIS A 19 4.53 -10.49 -23.06
CA HIS A 19 5.23 -9.91 -21.91
C HIS A 19 4.26 -9.34 -20.85
N VAL A 20 2.96 -9.60 -20.98
CA VAL A 20 1.93 -9.07 -20.08
C VAL A 20 1.16 -10.21 -19.44
N ILE A 21 1.08 -10.18 -18.11
CA ILE A 21 0.24 -11.08 -17.32
C ILE A 21 -0.96 -10.31 -16.78
N HIS A 22 -2.14 -10.85 -16.99
CA HIS A 22 -3.39 -10.32 -16.47
C HIS A 22 -3.82 -11.09 -15.22
N VAL A 23 -4.17 -10.36 -14.16
CA VAL A 23 -4.71 -10.92 -12.92
C VAL A 23 -6.14 -10.42 -12.74
N TYR A 24 -7.08 -11.35 -12.70
CA TYR A 24 -8.50 -11.07 -12.53
C TYR A 24 -9.01 -11.65 -11.22
N GLY A 25 -9.83 -10.88 -10.52
CA GLY A 25 -10.46 -11.29 -9.26
C GLY A 25 -9.46 -11.38 -8.09
N GLY A 26 -9.75 -12.29 -7.18
CA GLY A 26 -8.97 -12.50 -5.96
C GLY A 26 -9.57 -11.85 -4.72
N SER A 27 -9.09 -12.32 -3.57
CA SER A 27 -9.39 -11.80 -2.25
C SER A 27 -8.09 -11.49 -1.51
N VAL A 28 -8.13 -10.56 -0.57
CA VAL A 28 -6.97 -10.14 0.22
C VAL A 28 -6.30 -11.33 0.91
N GLY A 29 -7.09 -12.31 1.39
CA GLY A 29 -6.58 -13.52 2.02
C GLY A 29 -5.74 -14.42 1.09
N MET A 30 -5.90 -14.27 -0.21
CA MET A 30 -5.18 -15.05 -1.24
C MET A 30 -4.07 -14.25 -1.91
N SER A 31 -3.91 -12.97 -1.59
CA SER A 31 -2.96 -12.05 -2.25
C SER A 31 -1.54 -12.62 -2.43
N ARG A 32 -1.01 -13.29 -1.40
CA ARG A 32 0.31 -13.96 -1.47
C ARG A 32 0.35 -15.08 -2.52
N LEU A 33 -0.67 -15.94 -2.55
CA LEU A 33 -0.77 -17.06 -3.51
C LEU A 33 -0.97 -16.54 -4.93
N ILE A 34 -1.80 -15.51 -5.10
CA ILE A 34 -2.03 -14.84 -6.38
C ILE A 34 -0.69 -14.31 -6.90
N ALA A 35 0.05 -13.56 -6.09
CA ALA A 35 1.36 -13.02 -6.48
C ALA A 35 2.36 -14.11 -6.85
N GLU A 36 2.44 -15.20 -6.07
CA GLU A 36 3.29 -16.35 -6.36
C GLU A 36 2.93 -16.98 -7.72
N ARG A 37 1.64 -17.23 -7.98
CA ARG A 37 1.19 -17.78 -9.27
C ARG A 37 1.43 -16.81 -10.43
N THR A 38 1.25 -15.51 -10.23
CA THR A 38 1.53 -14.49 -11.25
C THR A 38 2.99 -14.49 -11.65
N VAL A 39 3.92 -14.55 -10.69
CA VAL A 39 5.35 -14.64 -10.99
C VAL A 39 5.68 -15.97 -11.67
N ASP A 40 5.10 -17.08 -11.23
CA ASP A 40 5.28 -18.38 -11.89
C ASP A 40 4.84 -18.37 -13.36
N GLN A 41 3.68 -17.76 -13.64
CA GLN A 41 3.17 -17.60 -15.01
C GLN A 41 4.09 -16.71 -15.85
N LEU A 42 4.61 -15.63 -15.25
CA LEU A 42 5.58 -14.74 -15.90
C LEU A 42 6.88 -15.48 -16.23
N LEU A 43 7.39 -16.33 -15.34
CA LEU A 43 8.65 -17.05 -15.55
C LEU A 43 8.52 -18.23 -16.53
N LYS A 44 7.34 -18.86 -16.63
CA LYS A 44 7.15 -20.10 -17.40
C LYS A 44 6.49 -19.89 -18.76
N ASN A 45 5.49 -19.02 -18.81
CA ASN A 45 4.53 -18.92 -19.93
C ASN A 45 4.55 -17.56 -20.63
N SER A 46 5.46 -16.67 -20.24
CA SER A 46 5.68 -15.39 -20.89
C SER A 46 7.01 -15.39 -21.62
N GLU A 47 7.12 -14.60 -22.68
CA GLU A 47 8.39 -14.43 -23.41
C GLU A 47 9.30 -13.39 -22.73
N THR A 48 8.97 -12.96 -21.50
CA THR A 48 9.67 -11.90 -20.77
C THR A 48 11.08 -12.30 -20.34
N PHE A 49 11.28 -13.58 -20.01
CA PHE A 49 12.56 -14.09 -19.50
C PHE A 49 13.04 -15.27 -20.31
N THR A 50 14.35 -15.31 -20.57
CA THR A 50 14.99 -16.46 -21.20
C THR A 50 15.16 -17.60 -20.20
N ALA A 51 15.24 -18.84 -20.70
CA ALA A 51 15.41 -20.02 -19.84
C ALA A 51 16.67 -19.96 -18.96
N GLU A 52 17.74 -19.31 -19.43
CA GLU A 52 18.98 -19.15 -18.67
C GLU A 52 18.85 -18.12 -17.55
N GLU A 53 18.04 -17.07 -17.72
CA GLU A 53 17.74 -16.11 -16.66
C GLU A 53 16.86 -16.74 -15.58
N VAL A 54 15.86 -17.52 -15.97
CA VAL A 54 14.96 -18.21 -15.03
C VAL A 54 15.74 -19.14 -14.10
N LYS A 55 16.78 -19.82 -14.60
CA LYS A 55 17.66 -20.69 -13.77
C LYS A 55 18.41 -19.93 -12.68
N ARG A 56 18.65 -18.62 -12.84
CA ARG A 56 19.34 -17.78 -11.84
C ARG A 56 18.40 -17.35 -10.70
N PHE A 57 17.10 -17.41 -10.92
CA PHE A 57 16.13 -17.00 -9.92
C PHE A 57 15.92 -18.08 -8.86
N HIS A 58 15.60 -17.63 -7.65
CA HIS A 58 15.29 -18.53 -6.54
C HIS A 58 13.81 -18.91 -6.57
N PRO A 59 13.45 -20.11 -6.08
CA PRO A 59 12.06 -20.46 -5.83
C PRO A 59 11.37 -19.44 -4.91
N CYS A 60 10.06 -19.28 -5.07
CA CYS A 60 9.27 -18.40 -4.22
C CYS A 60 9.43 -18.75 -2.73
N ARG A 61 9.76 -17.76 -1.90
CA ARG A 61 9.92 -17.91 -0.44
C ARG A 61 8.94 -17.07 0.37
N THR A 62 8.00 -16.39 -0.30
CA THR A 62 7.10 -15.41 0.32
C THR A 62 6.26 -15.98 1.46
N ARG A 63 6.04 -17.30 1.49
CA ARG A 63 5.39 -18.00 2.61
C ARG A 63 6.12 -17.84 3.95
N TYR A 64 7.44 -17.70 3.91
CA TYR A 64 8.31 -17.67 5.10
C TYR A 64 8.93 -16.29 5.34
N LEU A 65 8.66 -15.32 4.47
CA LEU A 65 9.16 -13.95 4.61
C LEU A 65 8.25 -13.16 5.53
N ALA A 66 8.84 -12.56 6.56
CA ALA A 66 8.15 -11.56 7.37
C ALA A 66 7.93 -10.30 6.54
N LEU A 67 6.74 -9.71 6.64
CA LEU A 67 6.49 -8.38 6.12
C LEU A 67 7.27 -7.34 6.94
N VAL A 68 7.45 -6.15 6.37
CA VAL A 68 8.09 -5.03 7.06
C VAL A 68 7.35 -4.77 8.38
N GLY A 69 8.09 -4.80 9.50
CA GLY A 69 7.55 -4.66 10.85
C GLY A 69 6.96 -5.94 11.47
N GLY A 70 7.05 -7.09 10.80
CA GLY A 70 6.50 -8.38 11.26
C GLY A 70 7.51 -9.38 11.83
N ASN A 71 8.79 -9.02 11.94
CA ASN A 71 9.84 -9.90 12.47
C ASN A 71 9.93 -9.81 14.00
N THR A 72 9.37 -10.83 14.67
CA THR A 72 9.25 -10.83 16.14
C THR A 72 10.56 -10.98 16.91
N SER A 73 11.66 -11.42 16.29
CA SER A 73 12.99 -11.43 16.94
C SER A 73 13.57 -10.03 17.15
N LEU A 74 12.96 -8.98 16.55
CA LEU A 74 13.21 -7.57 16.85
C LEU A 74 12.07 -6.92 17.68
N CYS A 75 11.05 -7.70 18.08
CA CYS A 75 10.09 -7.25 19.09
C CYS A 75 10.70 -7.24 20.50
N ALA A 76 11.95 -7.68 20.65
CA ALA A 76 12.81 -7.25 21.75
C ALA A 76 13.28 -5.80 21.49
N GLU A 77 12.51 -4.86 22.02
CA GLU A 77 13.01 -3.62 22.64
C GLU A 77 13.73 -2.55 21.82
N THR A 78 13.79 -2.58 20.48
CA THR A 78 14.45 -1.47 19.74
C THR A 78 13.58 -0.39 19.13
N ASP A 79 12.24 -0.40 19.25
CA ASP A 79 11.41 0.73 18.77
C ASP A 79 10.23 1.12 19.66
N VAL A 80 10.23 0.69 20.93
CA VAL A 80 9.35 1.27 21.97
C VAL A 80 10.05 2.46 22.66
N ASN A 81 11.30 2.76 22.30
CA ASN A 81 12.17 3.72 23.00
C ASN A 81 12.68 4.91 22.16
N VAL A 82 12.03 5.23 21.05
CA VAL A 82 11.93 6.64 20.67
C VAL A 82 10.52 7.04 21.02
N ALA A 83 10.37 7.88 22.05
CA ALA A 83 9.19 8.71 22.24
C ALA A 83 9.04 9.59 20.98
N SER A 84 8.59 8.98 19.89
CA SER A 84 8.40 9.65 18.62
C SER A 84 7.27 10.61 18.83
N THR A 85 7.61 11.89 18.82
CA THR A 85 6.60 12.95 18.87
C THR A 85 5.60 12.70 17.75
N PRO A 86 4.32 13.09 17.91
CA PRO A 86 3.33 12.95 16.85
C PRO A 86 3.82 13.51 15.50
N GLN A 87 4.64 14.56 15.53
CA GLN A 87 5.27 15.16 14.37
C GLN A 87 6.28 14.22 13.70
N GLU A 88 7.16 13.57 14.45
CA GLU A 88 8.13 12.62 13.88
C GLU A 88 7.44 11.42 13.23
N ARG A 89 6.31 10.98 13.80
CA ARG A 89 5.48 9.93 13.19
C ARG A 89 4.87 10.37 11.85
N ILE A 90 4.47 11.63 11.74
CA ILE A 90 3.99 12.19 10.46
C ILE A 90 5.15 12.23 9.45
N ARG A 91 6.35 12.63 9.86
CA ARG A 91 7.54 12.64 8.98
C ARG A 91 7.89 11.24 8.47
N SER A 92 7.83 10.21 9.32
CA SER A 92 8.09 8.83 8.88
C SER A 92 7.05 8.33 7.87
N PHE A 93 5.80 8.80 7.96
CA PHE A 93 4.80 8.47 6.92
C PHE A 93 5.19 9.01 5.55
N VAL A 94 5.77 10.21 5.49
CA VAL A 94 6.25 10.80 4.24
C VAL A 94 7.49 10.06 3.75
N ARG A 95 8.51 9.93 4.60
CA ARG A 95 9.85 9.43 4.22
C ARG A 95 9.89 7.94 3.95
N GLU A 96 9.22 7.13 4.77
CA GLU A 96 9.32 5.67 4.72
C GLU A 96 8.08 5.00 4.12
N LYS A 97 6.91 5.62 4.27
CA LYS A 97 5.61 5.02 3.89
C LYS A 97 4.94 5.72 2.70
N TYR A 98 5.70 6.56 1.99
CA TYR A 98 5.31 7.21 0.74
C TYR A 98 3.96 7.95 0.83
N ALA A 99 3.69 8.62 1.95
CA ALA A 99 2.52 9.48 2.09
C ALA A 99 2.77 10.81 1.37
N VAL A 100 1.97 11.10 0.34
CA VAL A 100 2.11 12.30 -0.50
C VAL A 100 0.85 13.17 -0.42
N ARG A 101 -0.26 12.67 0.12
CA ARG A 101 -1.51 13.41 0.31
C ARG A 101 -1.95 13.36 1.77
N LEU A 102 -2.72 14.36 2.22
CA LEU A 102 -3.30 14.33 3.58
C LEU A 102 -4.18 13.09 3.80
N VAL A 103 -4.95 12.70 2.77
CA VAL A 103 -5.80 11.49 2.76
C VAL A 103 -4.99 10.21 3.02
N ASP A 104 -3.72 10.15 2.61
CA ASP A 104 -2.87 8.98 2.82
C ASP A 104 -2.66 8.73 4.30
N VAL A 105 -2.44 9.80 5.06
CA VAL A 105 -2.23 9.73 6.49
C VAL A 105 -3.54 9.43 7.22
N VAL A 106 -4.58 10.24 7.00
CA VAL A 106 -5.83 10.15 7.78
C VAL A 106 -6.65 8.90 7.44
N ALA A 107 -6.63 8.43 6.20
CA ALA A 107 -7.42 7.27 5.78
C ALA A 107 -6.59 5.97 5.72
N ARG A 108 -5.39 6.00 5.12
CA ARG A 108 -4.64 4.75 4.80
C ARG A 108 -3.63 4.33 5.87
N ARG A 109 -2.97 5.27 6.55
CA ARG A 109 -1.92 4.97 7.56
C ARG A 109 -2.44 4.92 8.99
N THR A 110 -3.35 5.84 9.34
CA THR A 110 -3.87 5.96 10.72
C THR A 110 -5.32 5.52 10.85
N ARG A 111 -6.09 5.55 9.74
CA ARG A 111 -7.53 5.25 9.69
C ARG A 111 -8.42 6.15 10.56
N VAL A 112 -7.89 7.26 11.09
CA VAL A 112 -8.63 8.21 11.94
C VAL A 112 -9.83 8.80 11.21
N ALA A 113 -9.76 8.95 9.88
CA ALA A 113 -10.91 9.39 9.08
C ALA A 113 -12.14 8.49 9.27
N TYR A 114 -11.95 7.18 9.50
CA TYR A 114 -13.04 6.23 9.68
C TYR A 114 -13.44 6.04 11.14
N SER A 115 -12.46 6.06 12.07
CA SER A 115 -12.73 5.84 13.49
C SER A 115 -13.23 7.09 14.22
N SER A 116 -12.73 8.28 13.84
CA SER A 116 -13.07 9.56 14.46
C SER A 116 -13.01 10.69 13.42
N PRO A 117 -14.05 10.85 12.58
CA PRO A 117 -14.06 11.86 11.52
C PRO A 117 -13.87 13.30 12.02
N ALA A 118 -14.43 13.63 13.19
CA ALA A 118 -14.30 14.94 13.80
C ALA A 118 -12.84 15.25 14.18
N GLU A 119 -12.15 14.28 14.78
CA GLU A 119 -10.73 14.39 15.11
C GLU A 119 -9.86 14.49 13.85
N ALA A 120 -10.19 13.71 12.81
CA ALA A 120 -9.54 13.80 11.52
C ALA A 120 -9.62 15.24 10.96
N ILE A 121 -10.81 15.86 10.94
CA ILE A 121 -10.99 17.25 10.48
C ILE A 121 -10.18 18.23 11.33
N SER A 122 -10.19 18.06 12.66
CA SER A 122 -9.48 18.95 13.58
C SER A 122 -7.96 18.90 13.41
N SER A 123 -7.42 17.75 13.01
CA SER A 123 -5.97 17.52 12.87
C SER A 123 -5.40 17.90 11.50
N LEU A 124 -6.25 18.10 10.48
CA LEU A 124 -5.82 18.46 9.12
C LEU A 124 -4.87 19.66 9.03
N PRO A 125 -5.10 20.80 9.74
CA PRO A 125 -4.21 21.95 9.62
C PRO A 125 -2.80 21.66 10.13
N VAL A 126 -2.68 20.95 11.26
CA VAL A 126 -1.38 20.58 11.84
C VAL A 126 -0.66 19.58 10.94
N LEU A 127 -1.40 18.61 10.40
CA LEU A 127 -0.85 17.63 9.48
C LEU A 127 -0.34 18.28 8.18
N ALA A 128 -1.11 19.23 7.64
CA ALA A 128 -0.74 19.97 6.45
C ALA A 128 0.52 20.80 6.64
N GLU A 129 0.72 21.40 7.82
CA GLU A 129 1.93 22.16 8.10
C GLU A 129 3.18 21.28 8.14
N VAL A 130 3.10 20.12 8.81
CA VAL A 130 4.23 19.17 8.85
C VAL A 130 4.52 18.61 7.46
N MET A 131 3.49 18.18 6.72
CA MET A 131 3.68 17.63 5.37
C MET A 131 4.15 18.67 4.36
N ARG A 132 3.71 19.93 4.49
CA ARG A 132 4.19 21.06 3.70
C ARG A 132 5.69 21.26 3.88
N ALA A 133 6.17 21.23 5.12
CA ALA A 133 7.59 21.38 5.43
C ALA A 133 8.43 20.23 4.85
N GLU A 134 7.93 18.99 4.89
CA GLU A 134 8.65 17.82 4.37
C GLU A 134 8.62 17.72 2.82
N LEU A 135 7.53 18.13 2.17
CA LEU A 135 7.32 17.96 0.73
C LEU A 135 7.46 19.25 -0.09
N GLY A 136 7.69 20.38 0.57
CA GLY A 136 7.86 21.68 -0.10
C GLY A 136 6.60 22.17 -0.79
N TRP A 137 5.40 21.95 -0.22
CA TRP A 137 4.16 22.38 -0.84
C TRP A 137 4.01 23.91 -0.87
N SER A 138 3.51 24.42 -2.00
CA SER A 138 3.07 25.81 -2.12
C SER A 138 1.81 26.05 -1.28
N PRO A 139 1.53 27.30 -0.86
CA PRO A 139 0.32 27.60 -0.09
C PRO A 139 -0.98 27.25 -0.85
N GLU A 140 -0.98 27.39 -2.18
CA GLU A 140 -2.10 26.97 -3.04
C GLU A 140 -2.30 25.46 -2.96
N ARG A 141 -1.21 24.69 -2.99
CA ARG A 141 -1.26 23.24 -2.87
C ARG A 141 -1.79 22.81 -1.51
N VAL A 142 -1.34 23.45 -0.43
CA VAL A 142 -1.81 23.19 0.94
C VAL A 142 -3.31 23.37 1.04
N LYS A 143 -3.84 24.48 0.50
CA LYS A 143 -5.28 24.73 0.46
C LYS A 143 -6.03 23.62 -0.30
N ALA A 144 -5.54 23.26 -1.50
CA ALA A 144 -6.15 22.20 -2.30
C ALA A 144 -6.15 20.82 -1.59
N GLU A 145 -5.08 20.49 -0.86
CA GLU A 145 -5.03 19.28 -0.04
C GLU A 145 -6.05 19.29 1.10
N LEU A 146 -6.16 20.42 1.81
CA LEU A 146 -7.11 20.59 2.91
C LEU A 146 -8.55 20.46 2.41
N ASP A 147 -8.88 21.10 1.29
CA ASP A 147 -10.21 21.04 0.70
C ASP A 147 -10.55 19.61 0.27
N LEU A 148 -9.64 18.92 -0.41
CA LEU A 148 -9.83 17.53 -0.83
C LEU A 148 -10.01 16.60 0.37
N ALA A 149 -9.15 16.72 1.39
CA ALA A 149 -9.23 15.89 2.58
C ALA A 149 -10.53 16.11 3.36
N ARG A 150 -11.00 17.36 3.47
CA ARG A 150 -12.30 17.68 4.08
C ARG A 150 -13.44 17.07 3.27
N SER A 151 -13.46 17.25 1.95
CA SER A 151 -14.49 16.65 1.09
C SER A 151 -14.52 15.12 1.20
N PHE A 152 -13.35 14.48 1.30
CA PHE A 152 -13.26 13.04 1.51
C PHE A 152 -13.88 12.62 2.85
N ILE A 153 -13.50 13.28 3.95
CA ILE A 153 -14.01 12.94 5.29
C ILE A 153 -15.53 13.21 5.38
N CYS A 154 -16.00 14.33 4.83
CA CYS A 154 -17.44 14.59 4.77
C CYS A 154 -18.17 13.51 3.96
N GLY A 155 -17.62 13.14 2.80
CA GLY A 155 -18.20 12.11 1.93
C GLY A 155 -18.37 10.74 2.59
N ILE A 156 -17.47 10.33 3.49
CA ILE A 156 -17.60 9.08 4.24
C ILE A 156 -18.59 9.19 5.41
N THR A 157 -18.79 10.39 5.98
CA THR A 157 -19.73 10.60 7.10
C THR A 157 -21.17 10.76 6.66
N THR A 158 -21.45 11.23 5.45
CA THR A 158 -22.83 11.48 4.97
C THR A 158 -23.65 10.19 4.77
N PHE A 159 -23.00 9.02 4.79
CA PHE A 159 -23.65 7.72 4.66
C PHE A 159 -23.60 6.87 5.94
N ALA A 160 -23.19 7.46 7.07
CA ALA A 160 -23.11 6.80 8.38
C ALA A 160 -24.26 7.20 9.30
#